data_AF-A0A946U719-F1
#
_entry.id   AF-A0A946U719-F1
#
_cell.length_a   1.000
_cell.length_b   1.000
_cell.length_c   1.000
_cell.angle_alpha   90.00
_cell.angle_beta   90.00
_cell.angle_gamma   90.00
#
_symmetry.space_group_name_H-M   'P 1'
#
loop_
_entity.id
_entity.type
_entity.pdbx_description
1 polymer ?
#
loop_
_entity_poly.entity_id
_entity_poly.type
_entity_poly.pdbx_seq_one_letter_code
_entity_poly.pdbx_strand_id
1 'polypeptide(L)'
;MSIDFSEYVSCLDENEHEHVEALDSSYHEAQRVMSPRGLDNYLQGMRAMCTLNRGQDLVLTYVQEIPGVAKEVGEDVVPDIVESMMKLASHTSGSVVTLMLSMMPLAAQRLGDADVLRGYLKLLHQLAGRAPRGLRPMMENMDELLSKLTLGGLRRWALWGAQAHQRDLDGQMAYFGLKSESSRSVLQKERRGTLFIDNQRKLNFYLRALWGRAFFMRPTAGDYESRQGLKPFIEDFQVHLPDAFDPFRGIDGMEIYRAAAAHAAAHMVHTREPVSAEQLSQAQMRFIELFEDARVEYLAYREFPGLRKLWLSFFTAEPGQDDEFGEVHETMELMLRTTRAIMDPDYTDSADFVNGVAADFRAELEQDPHNPLISWMAGVNFYNRMVEHATIPSVRVLSDWPIPYRDDNRYFWDFAENLFESRGVDYLPSSQQSVRKYVSVMEMVNEINSELVIDNHQEVWVLATELFPYEDDCETTKSYNEMEGVEPVSDPYHYGEWDYQVQLSRPDWATVIERRQGKGDPEIMDGILDK
;
A
#
# COMPACT_ATOMS: atom_id res chain seq x y z
N MET A 1 26.88 -8.54 15.86
CA MET A 1 27.94 -7.54 16.13
C MET A 1 27.42 -6.61 17.19
N SER A 2 28.22 -6.30 18.21
CA SER A 2 27.90 -5.24 19.18
C SER A 2 28.10 -3.91 18.46
N ILE A 3 27.07 -3.06 18.41
CA ILE A 3 27.22 -1.69 17.92
C ILE A 3 27.83 -0.84 19.03
N ASP A 4 28.71 0.07 18.65
CA ASP A 4 29.21 1.11 19.53
C ASP A 4 28.29 2.35 19.39
N PHE A 5 27.47 2.60 20.41
CA PHE A 5 26.51 3.71 20.39
C PHE A 5 27.17 5.08 20.61
N SER A 6 28.40 5.13 21.14
CA SER A 6 29.13 6.37 21.42
C SER A 6 29.21 7.30 20.20
N GLU A 7 29.31 6.72 19.00
CA GLU A 7 29.39 7.44 17.72
C GLU A 7 28.08 8.10 17.28
N TYR A 8 26.95 7.69 17.88
CA TYR A 8 25.60 8.11 17.47
C TYR A 8 24.87 8.91 18.55
N VAL A 9 25.20 8.72 19.83
CA VAL A 9 24.56 9.40 20.96
C VAL A 9 25.54 10.21 21.81
N SER A 10 26.37 11.05 21.18
CA SER A 10 27.36 11.90 21.86
C SER A 10 26.79 12.89 22.88
N CYS A 11 25.46 13.03 22.95
CA CYS A 11 24.77 13.91 23.89
C CYS A 11 24.25 13.19 25.16
N LEU A 12 24.37 11.85 25.21
CA LEU A 12 24.06 11.03 26.38
C LEU A 12 25.36 10.70 27.13
N ASP A 13 25.31 10.58 28.46
CA ASP A 13 26.46 10.12 29.24
C ASP A 13 26.47 8.58 29.23
N GLU A 14 27.53 7.99 28.68
CA GLU A 14 27.72 6.53 28.64
C GLU A 14 27.78 5.89 30.04
N ASN A 15 28.05 6.68 31.08
CA ASN A 15 28.12 6.21 32.46
C ASN A 15 26.74 6.20 33.16
N GLU A 16 25.68 6.71 32.52
CA GLU A 16 24.31 6.64 33.03
C GLU A 16 23.65 5.33 32.60
N HIS A 17 23.62 4.37 33.53
CA HIS A 17 23.12 3.00 33.34
C HIS A 17 21.69 2.92 32.76
N GLU A 18 20.85 3.93 33.00
CA GLU A 18 19.46 3.97 32.53
C GLU A 18 19.36 4.16 31.00
N HIS A 19 20.33 4.80 30.36
CA HIS A 19 20.31 5.09 28.92
C HIS A 19 20.86 3.92 28.08
N VAL A 20 21.88 3.21 28.60
CA VAL A 20 22.50 2.07 27.90
C VAL A 20 21.49 0.95 27.68
N GLU A 21 20.73 0.58 28.71
CA GLU A 21 19.72 -0.47 28.61
C GLU A 21 18.60 -0.12 27.62
N ALA A 22 18.18 1.16 27.57
CA ALA A 22 17.20 1.64 26.61
C ALA A 22 17.74 1.58 25.16
N LEU A 23 18.99 1.95 24.92
CA LEU A 23 19.63 1.89 23.60
C LEU A 23 19.75 0.44 23.10
N ASP A 24 20.26 -0.47 23.95
CA ASP A 24 20.44 -1.87 23.60
C ASP A 24 19.09 -2.55 23.30
N SER A 25 18.09 -2.34 24.16
CA SER A 25 16.76 -2.95 23.99
C SER A 25 16.03 -2.43 22.74
N SER A 26 16.02 -1.12 22.51
CA SER A 26 15.39 -0.53 21.33
C SER A 26 16.12 -0.87 20.03
N TYR A 27 17.44 -0.96 20.06
CA TYR A 27 18.20 -1.40 18.89
C TYR A 27 17.92 -2.86 18.53
N HIS A 28 17.79 -3.75 19.53
CA HIS A 28 17.35 -5.12 19.29
C HIS A 28 15.94 -5.21 18.70
N GLU A 29 15.03 -4.31 19.09
CA GLU A 29 13.72 -4.21 18.45
C GLU A 29 13.83 -3.73 17.00
N ALA A 30 14.61 -2.67 16.76
CA ALA A 30 14.86 -2.13 15.42
C ALA A 30 15.41 -3.21 14.47
N GLN A 31 16.34 -4.05 14.94
CA GLN A 31 16.93 -5.15 14.16
C GLN A 31 15.91 -6.19 13.69
N ARG A 32 14.77 -6.32 14.37
CA ARG A 32 13.72 -7.28 13.99
C ARG A 32 12.79 -6.75 12.92
N VAL A 33 12.72 -5.43 12.74
CA VAL A 33 11.71 -4.77 11.91
C VAL A 33 12.30 -3.94 10.78
N MET A 34 13.61 -3.66 10.80
CA MET A 34 14.32 -2.88 9.79
C MET A 34 15.39 -3.69 9.05
N SER A 35 15.59 -3.35 7.78
CA SER A 35 16.71 -3.78 6.96
C SER A 35 18.03 -3.13 7.42
N PRO A 36 19.19 -3.58 6.92
CA PRO A 36 20.47 -2.92 7.18
C PRO A 36 20.48 -1.43 6.81
N ARG A 37 19.77 -1.04 5.74
CA ARG A 37 19.61 0.36 5.34
C ARG A 37 18.72 1.13 6.32
N GLY A 38 17.61 0.52 6.73
CA GLY A 38 16.71 1.10 7.75
C GLY A 38 17.42 1.32 9.08
N LEU A 39 18.25 0.37 9.51
CA LEU A 39 19.06 0.47 10.72
C LEU A 39 20.09 1.59 10.64
N ASP A 40 20.79 1.75 9.52
CA ASP A 40 21.70 2.89 9.34
C ASP A 40 20.94 4.22 9.42
N ASN A 41 19.81 4.35 8.71
CA ASN A 41 18.96 5.55 8.79
C ASN A 41 18.50 5.85 10.22
N TYR A 42 18.14 4.82 10.98
CA TYR A 42 17.75 4.93 12.39
C TYR A 42 18.92 5.43 13.27
N LEU A 43 20.12 4.87 13.11
CA LEU A 43 21.33 5.32 13.82
C LEU A 43 21.73 6.76 13.45
N GLN A 44 21.68 7.13 12.17
CA GLN A 44 21.89 8.51 11.73
C GLN A 44 20.83 9.45 12.31
N GLY A 45 19.59 8.98 12.48
CA GLY A 45 18.53 9.72 13.14
C GLY A 45 18.81 10.00 14.62
N MET A 46 19.39 9.05 15.36
CA MET A 46 19.84 9.27 16.74
C MET A 46 20.86 10.41 16.81
N ARG A 47 21.85 10.36 15.91
CA ARG A 47 22.87 11.42 15.77
C ARG A 47 22.23 12.76 15.47
N ALA A 48 21.29 12.81 14.53
CA ALA A 48 20.55 14.03 14.19
C ALA A 48 19.81 14.60 15.41
N MET A 49 19.11 13.77 16.19
CA MET A 49 18.42 14.23 17.40
C MET A 49 19.40 14.79 18.46
N CYS A 50 20.57 14.17 18.64
CA CYS A 50 21.62 14.72 19.52
C CYS A 50 22.13 16.09 19.05
N THR A 51 22.35 16.27 17.73
CA THR A 51 22.85 17.55 17.19
C THR A 51 21.87 18.72 17.38
N LEU A 52 20.57 18.45 17.57
CA LEU A 52 19.59 19.50 17.86
C LEU A 52 19.78 20.15 19.24
N ASN A 53 20.50 19.49 20.15
CA ASN A 53 20.80 19.98 21.50
C ASN A 53 19.56 20.47 22.26
N ARG A 54 18.50 19.64 22.25
CA ARG A 54 17.17 19.95 22.82
C ARG A 54 16.81 19.14 24.06
N GLY A 55 17.79 18.48 24.68
CA GLY A 55 17.62 17.61 25.85
C GLY A 55 17.74 16.13 25.50
N GLN A 56 18.11 15.33 26.50
CA GLN A 56 18.33 13.88 26.36
C GLN A 56 17.03 13.13 26.06
N ASP A 57 15.91 13.57 26.65
CA ASP A 57 14.57 13.00 26.43
C ASP A 57 14.20 12.88 24.95
N LEU A 58 14.60 13.85 24.12
CA LEU A 58 14.30 13.85 22.68
C LEU A 58 14.91 12.64 21.98
N VAL A 59 16.17 12.34 22.30
CA VAL A 59 16.94 11.25 21.69
C VAL A 59 16.43 9.92 22.18
N LEU A 60 16.17 9.79 23.48
CA LEU A 60 15.62 8.57 24.06
C LEU A 60 14.23 8.25 23.50
N THR A 61 13.37 9.26 23.37
CA THR A 61 12.04 9.10 22.74
C THR A 61 12.18 8.65 21.29
N TYR A 62 13.10 9.23 20.52
CA TYR A 62 13.35 8.80 19.15
C TYR A 62 13.80 7.32 19.10
N VAL A 63 14.77 6.95 19.96
CA VAL A 63 15.30 5.60 20.04
C VAL A 63 14.17 4.60 20.33
N GLN A 64 13.33 4.90 21.31
CA GLN A 64 12.28 3.98 21.77
C GLN A 64 11.12 3.84 20.79
N GLU A 65 10.69 4.93 20.15
CA GLU A 65 9.40 4.95 19.45
C GLU A 65 9.50 4.61 17.95
N ILE A 66 10.63 4.90 17.31
CA ILE A 66 10.80 4.75 15.86
C ILE A 66 10.75 3.28 15.38
N PRO A 67 11.28 2.28 16.11
CA PRO A 67 11.08 0.88 15.74
C PRO A 67 9.59 0.51 15.61
N GLY A 68 8.76 0.98 16.54
CA GLY A 68 7.30 0.81 16.48
C GLY A 68 6.68 1.47 15.24
N VAL A 69 7.13 2.66 14.88
CA VAL A 69 6.65 3.36 13.68
C VAL A 69 7.02 2.61 12.40
N ALA A 70 8.28 2.19 12.27
CA ALA A 70 8.77 1.45 11.10
C ALA A 70 8.06 0.11 10.94
N LYS A 71 7.70 -0.54 12.05
CA LYS A 71 6.90 -1.77 12.04
C LYS A 71 5.50 -1.56 11.47
N GLU A 72 4.85 -0.44 11.78
CA GLU A 72 3.46 -0.19 11.39
C GLU A 72 3.33 0.30 9.93
N VAL A 73 4.22 1.19 9.48
CA VAL A 73 4.09 1.84 8.15
C VAL A 73 5.28 1.62 7.22
N GLY A 74 6.33 0.93 7.67
CA GLY A 74 7.55 0.69 6.90
C GLY A 74 8.72 1.61 7.27
N GLU A 75 9.94 1.15 7.01
CA GLU A 75 11.19 1.84 7.40
C GLU A 75 11.52 3.08 6.57
N ASP A 76 10.95 3.22 5.37
CA ASP A 76 11.26 4.32 4.46
C ASP A 76 10.79 5.69 4.98
N VAL A 77 9.96 5.71 6.03
CA VAL A 77 9.50 6.96 6.67
C VAL A 77 10.48 7.49 7.71
N VAL A 78 11.47 6.70 8.13
CA VAL A 78 12.42 7.10 9.19
C VAL A 78 13.17 8.40 8.83
N PRO A 79 13.73 8.56 7.61
CA PRO A 79 14.36 9.81 7.21
C PRO A 79 13.39 11.00 7.18
N ASP A 80 12.15 10.79 6.74
CA ASP A 80 11.11 11.83 6.69
C ASP A 80 10.74 12.35 8.08
N ILE A 81 10.68 11.46 9.08
CA ILE A 81 10.44 11.81 10.48
C ILE A 81 11.60 12.67 11.00
N VAL A 82 12.85 12.23 10.78
CA VAL A 82 14.05 12.96 11.22
C VAL A 82 14.07 14.36 10.60
N GLU A 83 13.91 14.47 9.29
CA GLU A 83 13.88 15.76 8.58
C GLU A 83 12.75 16.67 9.12
N SER A 84 11.57 16.09 9.37
CA SER A 84 10.42 16.83 9.90
C SER A 84 10.68 17.37 11.30
N MET A 85 11.28 16.56 12.20
CA MET A 85 11.63 17.00 13.55
C MET A 85 12.71 18.09 13.54
N MET A 86 13.70 17.99 12.65
CA MET A 86 14.70 19.05 12.45
C MET A 86 14.06 20.37 12.01
N LYS A 87 13.14 20.32 11.03
CA LYS A 87 12.38 21.50 10.60
C LYS A 87 11.56 22.09 11.75
N LEU A 88 10.85 21.25 12.50
CA LEU A 88 10.00 21.65 13.63
C LEU A 88 10.80 22.24 14.81
N ALA A 89 12.01 21.76 15.06
CA ALA A 89 12.88 22.25 16.14
C ALA A 89 13.26 23.74 16.00
N SER A 90 13.11 24.31 14.81
CA SER A 90 13.27 25.76 14.56
C SER A 90 12.02 26.60 14.86
N HIS A 91 10.86 25.96 14.98
CA HIS A 91 9.55 26.62 15.14
C HIS A 91 8.90 26.40 16.51
N THR A 92 9.33 25.40 17.28
CA THR A 92 8.76 25.06 18.59
C THR A 92 9.82 24.63 19.61
N SER A 93 9.43 24.42 20.88
CA SER A 93 10.35 24.00 21.94
C SER A 93 10.71 22.51 21.84
N GLY A 94 11.88 22.13 22.36
CA GLY A 94 12.34 20.73 22.40
C GLY A 94 11.35 19.78 23.06
N SER A 95 10.66 20.22 24.11
CA SER A 95 9.59 19.45 24.77
C SER A 95 8.39 19.16 23.88
N VAL A 96 8.05 20.05 22.94
CA VAL A 96 6.95 19.82 22.00
C VAL A 96 7.38 18.89 20.89
N VAL A 97 8.62 19.00 20.40
CA VAL A 97 9.19 18.04 19.44
C VAL A 97 9.25 16.63 20.05
N THR A 98 9.67 16.53 21.31
CA THR A 98 9.69 15.27 22.06
C THR A 98 8.28 14.67 22.17
N LEU A 99 7.29 15.50 22.54
CA LEU A 99 5.89 15.07 22.58
C LEU A 99 5.33 14.67 21.21
N MET A 100 5.76 15.32 20.13
CA MET A 100 5.38 14.91 18.77
C MET A 100 5.96 13.52 18.44
N LEU A 101 7.24 13.29 18.76
CA LEU A 101 7.88 11.99 18.57
C LEU A 101 7.21 10.88 19.39
N SER A 102 6.87 11.14 20.66
CA SER A 102 6.20 10.16 21.50
C SER A 102 4.80 9.76 20.99
N MET A 103 4.16 10.63 20.19
CA MET A 103 2.86 10.33 19.57
C MET A 103 2.98 9.71 18.17
N MET A 104 4.21 9.52 17.65
CA MET A 104 4.41 8.96 16.32
C MET A 104 3.95 7.50 16.17
N PRO A 105 4.16 6.58 17.14
CA PRO A 105 3.65 5.21 17.01
C PRO A 105 2.14 5.19 16.93
N LEU A 106 1.46 6.01 17.73
CA LEU A 106 0.01 6.15 17.67
C LEU A 106 -0.44 6.68 16.31
N ALA A 107 0.23 7.70 15.77
CA ALA A 107 -0.06 8.22 14.45
C ALA A 107 0.17 7.16 13.36
N ALA A 108 1.27 6.41 13.42
CA ALA A 108 1.58 5.34 12.49
C ALA A 108 0.51 4.24 12.52
N GLN A 109 0.14 3.78 13.72
CA GLN A 109 -0.89 2.76 13.91
C GLN A 109 -2.27 3.21 13.39
N ARG A 110 -2.65 4.47 13.62
CA ARG A 110 -3.97 5.00 13.23
C ARG A 110 -4.06 5.35 11.75
N LEU A 111 -2.96 5.83 11.16
CA LEU A 111 -2.91 6.22 9.76
C LEU A 111 -2.60 5.05 8.83
N GLY A 112 -1.84 4.06 9.28
CA GLY A 112 -1.68 2.75 8.62
C GLY A 112 -0.96 2.74 7.27
N ASP A 113 -0.43 3.88 6.81
CA ASP A 113 0.32 3.99 5.56
C ASP A 113 1.38 5.11 5.61
N ALA A 114 2.51 4.90 4.94
CA ALA A 114 3.66 5.80 4.96
C ALA A 114 3.36 7.17 4.31
N ASP A 115 2.60 7.21 3.21
CA ASP A 115 2.29 8.46 2.52
C ASP A 115 1.26 9.30 3.27
N VAL A 116 0.32 8.61 3.94
CA VAL A 116 -0.59 9.25 4.89
C VAL A 116 0.21 9.84 6.07
N LEU A 117 1.18 9.09 6.61
CA LEU A 117 2.05 9.60 7.69
C LEU A 117 2.90 10.81 7.25
N ARG A 118 3.44 10.80 6.01
CA ARG A 118 4.11 11.98 5.43
C ARG A 118 3.16 13.17 5.32
N GLY A 119 1.90 12.94 4.95
CA GLY A 119 0.84 13.94 4.95
C GLY A 119 0.59 14.55 6.33
N TYR A 120 0.65 13.74 7.38
CA TYR A 120 0.55 14.16 8.78
C TYR A 120 1.75 15.01 9.22
N LEU A 121 2.98 14.60 8.91
CA LEU A 121 4.19 15.38 9.19
C LEU A 121 4.15 16.76 8.52
N LYS A 122 3.71 16.82 7.25
CA LYS A 122 3.49 18.09 6.53
C LYS A 122 2.46 18.99 7.23
N LEU A 123 1.37 18.42 7.76
CA LEU A 123 0.38 19.17 8.53
C LEU A 123 0.97 19.75 9.82
N LEU A 124 1.74 18.95 10.58
CA LEU A 124 2.39 19.43 11.80
C LEU A 124 3.33 20.61 11.51
N HIS A 125 4.13 20.51 10.45
CA HIS A 125 5.01 21.60 10.02
C HIS A 125 4.23 22.87 9.65
N GLN A 126 3.12 22.73 8.89
CA GLN A 126 2.26 23.86 8.53
C GLN A 126 1.65 24.53 9.76
N LEU A 127 1.22 23.74 10.76
CA LEU A 127 0.63 24.25 12.00
C LEU A 127 1.68 24.92 12.89
N ALA A 128 2.94 24.48 12.89
CA ALA A 128 4.01 25.14 13.62
C ALA A 128 4.21 26.59 13.16
N GLY A 129 4.02 26.89 11.87
CA GLY A 129 4.09 28.25 11.35
C GLY A 129 2.86 29.12 11.62
N ARG A 130 1.66 28.52 11.79
CA ARG A 130 0.38 29.26 11.90
C ARG A 130 -0.17 29.34 13.32
N ALA A 131 0.00 28.28 14.11
CA ALA A 131 -0.58 28.10 15.43
C ALA A 131 0.38 27.37 16.39
N PRO A 132 1.63 27.86 16.59
CA PRO A 132 2.65 27.15 17.37
C PRO A 132 2.22 26.88 18.81
N ARG A 133 1.43 27.77 19.43
CA ARG A 133 0.93 27.60 20.80
C ARG A 133 -0.19 26.56 20.90
N GLY A 134 -0.86 26.27 19.79
CA GLY A 134 -1.87 25.22 19.70
C GLY A 134 -1.28 23.81 19.60
N LEU A 135 -0.02 23.66 19.20
CA LEU A 135 0.60 22.35 18.97
C LEU A 135 0.61 21.47 20.21
N ARG A 136 1.06 21.99 21.36
CA ARG A 136 1.11 21.20 22.60
C ARG A 136 -0.27 20.74 23.07
N PRO A 137 -1.27 21.63 23.21
CA PRO A 137 -2.65 21.21 23.51
C PRO A 137 -3.20 20.18 22.52
N MET A 138 -2.87 20.31 21.22
CA MET A 138 -3.28 19.36 20.19
C MET A 138 -2.63 17.98 20.38
N MET A 139 -1.33 17.93 20.67
CA MET A 139 -0.62 16.67 20.92
C MET A 139 -1.17 15.96 22.16
N GLU A 140 -1.48 16.70 23.22
CA GLU A 140 -2.09 16.18 24.45
C GLU A 140 -3.48 15.54 24.21
N ASN A 141 -4.15 15.87 23.10
CA ASN A 141 -5.45 15.30 22.70
C ASN A 141 -5.37 14.47 21.40
N MET A 142 -4.16 14.10 20.95
CA MET A 142 -3.97 13.48 19.64
C MET A 142 -4.68 12.12 19.52
N ASP A 143 -4.71 11.32 20.59
CA ASP A 143 -5.43 10.04 20.59
C ASP A 143 -6.94 10.22 20.33
N GLU A 144 -7.57 11.16 21.03
CA GLU A 144 -8.97 11.47 20.80
C GLU A 144 -9.21 11.95 19.36
N LEU A 145 -8.33 12.80 18.83
CA LEU A 145 -8.44 13.32 17.47
C LEU A 145 -8.30 12.22 16.42
N LEU A 146 -7.26 11.39 16.49
CA LEU A 146 -7.01 10.31 15.52
C LEU A 146 -7.98 9.13 15.66
N SER A 147 -8.61 8.93 16.83
CA SER A 147 -9.67 7.94 17.00
C SER A 147 -10.99 8.33 16.31
N LYS A 148 -11.14 9.59 15.91
CA LYS A 148 -12.41 10.18 15.45
C LYS A 148 -12.30 10.80 14.07
N LEU A 149 -11.11 11.25 13.70
CA LEU A 149 -10.86 11.96 12.46
C LEU A 149 -9.88 11.16 11.63
N THR A 150 -10.16 11.13 10.33
CA THR A 150 -9.16 10.80 9.35
C THR A 150 -8.15 11.94 9.21
N LEU A 151 -7.03 11.73 8.51
CA LEU A 151 -6.04 12.79 8.31
C LEU A 151 -6.64 14.03 7.60
N GLY A 152 -7.56 13.82 6.66
CA GLY A 152 -8.28 14.92 6.01
C GLY A 152 -9.16 15.70 7.00
N GLY A 153 -9.89 14.99 7.86
CA GLY A 153 -10.69 15.60 8.93
C GLY A 153 -9.83 16.37 9.93
N LEU A 154 -8.70 15.79 10.36
CA LEU A 154 -7.73 16.45 11.25
C LEU A 154 -7.16 17.71 10.62
N ARG A 155 -6.79 17.66 9.33
CA ARG A 155 -6.29 18.83 8.58
C ARG A 155 -7.34 19.95 8.56
N ARG A 156 -8.59 19.65 8.20
CA ARG A 156 -9.66 20.66 8.12
C ARG A 156 -9.99 21.25 9.49
N TRP A 157 -10.09 20.41 10.52
CA TRP A 157 -10.27 20.84 11.91
C TRP A 157 -9.13 21.77 12.36
N ALA A 158 -7.87 21.35 12.17
CA ALA A 158 -6.71 22.12 12.63
C ALA A 158 -6.53 23.43 11.87
N LEU A 159 -6.71 23.44 10.55
CA LEU A 159 -6.58 24.66 9.74
C LEU A 159 -7.72 25.65 10.00
N TRP A 160 -8.94 25.16 10.24
CA TRP A 160 -10.06 26.00 10.66
C TRP A 160 -9.76 26.66 12.01
N GLY A 161 -9.29 25.88 13.00
CA GLY A 161 -8.92 26.39 14.32
C GLY A 161 -7.82 27.46 14.26
N ALA A 162 -6.78 27.20 13.46
CA ALA A 162 -5.69 28.15 13.25
C ALA A 162 -6.17 29.46 12.60
N GLN A 163 -7.12 29.39 11.66
CA GLN A 163 -7.66 30.57 10.98
C GLN A 163 -8.66 31.34 11.86
N ALA A 164 -9.61 30.65 12.49
CA ALA A 164 -10.67 31.24 13.29
C ALA A 164 -10.10 31.97 14.52
N HIS A 165 -9.06 31.42 15.14
CA HIS A 165 -8.41 31.96 16.33
C HIS A 165 -7.04 32.61 16.02
N GLN A 166 -6.78 33.05 14.78
CA GLN A 166 -5.48 33.61 14.38
C GLN A 166 -5.04 34.82 15.24
N ARG A 167 -6.01 35.63 15.71
CA ARG A 167 -5.77 36.84 16.51
C ARG A 167 -6.04 36.65 18.01
N ASP A 168 -6.53 35.47 18.41
CA ASP A 168 -6.91 35.15 19.79
C ASP A 168 -6.10 33.95 20.28
N LEU A 169 -5.01 34.24 20.99
CA LEU A 169 -4.02 33.24 21.40
C LEU A 169 -4.59 32.30 22.47
N ASP A 170 -5.41 32.82 23.39
CA ASP A 170 -6.05 32.01 24.43
C ASP A 170 -7.16 31.14 23.82
N GLY A 171 -7.94 31.70 22.89
CA GLY A 171 -8.91 30.96 22.10
C GLY A 171 -8.26 29.86 21.25
N GLN A 172 -7.07 30.11 20.69
CA GLN A 172 -6.31 29.10 19.95
C GLN A 172 -5.91 27.94 20.85
N MET A 173 -5.35 28.20 22.04
CA MET A 173 -5.01 27.16 23.00
C MET A 173 -6.24 26.37 23.48
N ALA A 174 -7.36 27.05 23.73
CA ALA A 174 -8.61 26.42 24.12
C ALA A 174 -9.21 25.56 22.98
N TYR A 175 -9.08 26.00 21.73
CA TYR A 175 -9.53 25.24 20.57
C TYR A 175 -8.75 23.94 20.41
N PHE A 176 -7.43 24.03 20.33
CA PHE A 176 -6.57 22.87 20.11
C PHE A 176 -6.56 21.90 21.29
N GLY A 177 -6.87 22.37 22.50
CA GLY A 177 -7.05 21.53 23.69
C GLY A 177 -8.45 20.95 23.89
N LEU A 178 -9.35 21.01 22.88
CA LEU A 178 -10.74 20.53 22.96
C LEU A 178 -11.58 21.16 24.10
N LYS A 179 -11.22 22.36 24.55
CA LYS A 179 -11.90 23.09 25.62
C LYS A 179 -12.99 24.02 25.11
N SER A 180 -12.87 24.51 23.88
CA SER A 180 -13.90 25.38 23.28
C SER A 180 -15.06 24.57 22.68
N GLU A 181 -16.25 25.15 22.74
CA GLU A 181 -17.44 24.59 22.07
C GLU A 181 -17.26 24.56 20.55
N SER A 182 -16.61 25.58 19.98
CA SER A 182 -16.27 25.63 18.56
C SER A 182 -15.40 24.45 18.12
N SER A 183 -14.43 24.05 18.96
CA SER A 183 -13.54 22.93 18.68
C SER A 183 -14.28 21.60 18.66
N ARG A 184 -15.17 21.37 19.64
CA ARG A 184 -16.00 20.16 19.72
C ARG A 184 -17.02 20.09 18.58
N SER A 185 -17.60 21.23 18.21
CA SER A 185 -18.55 21.33 17.10
C SER A 185 -17.89 21.02 15.76
N VAL A 186 -16.72 21.62 15.48
CA VAL A 186 -15.97 21.33 14.24
C VAL A 186 -15.45 19.89 14.26
N LEU A 187 -14.99 19.38 15.41
CA LEU A 187 -14.59 17.98 15.55
C LEU A 187 -15.76 17.06 15.18
N GLN A 188 -16.95 17.29 15.73
CA GLN A 188 -18.14 16.49 15.43
C GLN A 188 -18.55 16.58 13.96
N LYS A 189 -18.41 17.77 13.35
CA LYS A 189 -18.72 18.00 11.93
C LYS A 189 -17.73 17.29 10.99
N GLU A 190 -16.46 17.17 11.40
CA GLU A 190 -15.40 16.56 10.59
C GLU A 190 -15.19 15.07 10.88
N ARG A 191 -15.91 14.49 11.86
CA ARG A 191 -15.99 13.03 12.03
C ARG A 191 -16.60 12.43 10.78
N ARG A 192 -15.81 11.62 10.08
CA ARG A 192 -16.33 10.70 9.07
C ARG A 192 -16.78 9.42 9.75
N GLY A 193 -17.79 8.77 9.18
CA GLY A 193 -18.54 7.66 9.74
C GLY A 193 -17.68 6.49 10.24
N THR A 194 -17.71 5.36 9.54
CA THR A 194 -16.98 4.16 9.95
C THR A 194 -15.54 4.26 9.47
N LEU A 195 -14.55 4.19 10.37
CA LEU A 195 -13.13 4.26 10.03
C LEU A 195 -12.59 2.92 9.49
N PHE A 196 -11.70 2.99 8.49
CA PHE A 196 -11.10 1.80 7.89
C PHE A 196 -10.24 1.02 8.88
N ILE A 197 -9.38 1.71 9.63
CA ILE A 197 -8.39 1.10 10.52
C ILE A 197 -9.02 0.19 11.59
N ASP A 198 -10.21 0.55 12.07
CA ASP A 198 -10.96 -0.24 13.06
C ASP A 198 -11.60 -1.51 12.47
N ASN A 199 -11.67 -1.60 11.14
CA ASN A 199 -12.35 -2.67 10.41
C ASN A 199 -11.44 -3.49 9.49
N GLN A 200 -10.23 -3.02 9.18
CA GLN A 200 -9.27 -3.69 8.28
C GLN A 200 -9.06 -5.17 8.63
N ARG A 201 -8.84 -5.48 9.92
CA ARG A 201 -8.66 -6.87 10.37
C ARG A 201 -9.90 -7.75 10.10
N LYS A 202 -11.10 -7.23 10.32
CA LYS A 202 -12.36 -7.95 10.06
C LYS A 202 -12.56 -8.16 8.56
N LEU A 203 -12.22 -7.17 7.74
CA LEU A 203 -12.27 -7.25 6.28
C LEU A 203 -11.29 -8.31 5.76
N ASN A 204 -10.08 -8.39 6.31
CA ASN A 204 -9.10 -9.43 5.95
C ASN A 204 -9.64 -10.84 6.17
N PHE A 205 -10.28 -11.09 7.33
CA PHE A 205 -10.92 -12.38 7.59
C PHE A 205 -12.11 -12.64 6.67
N TYR A 206 -12.89 -11.60 6.36
CA TYR A 206 -14.02 -11.69 5.43
C TYR A 206 -13.56 -12.09 4.02
N LEU A 207 -12.55 -11.43 3.45
CA LEU A 207 -12.01 -11.76 2.13
C LEU A 207 -11.36 -13.15 2.11
N ARG A 208 -10.63 -13.52 3.17
CA ARG A 208 -10.03 -14.86 3.29
C ARG A 208 -11.09 -15.95 3.36
N ALA A 209 -12.23 -15.69 4.00
CA ALA A 209 -13.34 -16.64 4.06
C ALA A 209 -14.03 -16.80 2.70
N LEU A 210 -14.10 -15.74 1.89
CA LEU A 210 -14.65 -15.80 0.53
C LEU A 210 -13.69 -16.49 -0.44
N TRP A 211 -12.46 -16.00 -0.60
CA TRP A 211 -11.56 -16.45 -1.67
C TRP A 211 -10.41 -17.36 -1.25
N GLY A 212 -10.33 -17.74 0.03
CA GLY A 212 -9.28 -18.64 0.53
C GLY A 212 -7.85 -18.06 0.49
N ARG A 213 -7.70 -16.78 0.16
CA ARG A 213 -6.41 -16.07 0.08
C ARG A 213 -6.46 -14.72 0.80
N ALA A 214 -5.29 -14.20 1.15
CA ALA A 214 -5.17 -12.86 1.72
C ALA A 214 -5.17 -11.80 0.61
N PHE A 215 -5.66 -10.61 0.93
CA PHE A 215 -5.60 -9.43 0.09
C PHE A 215 -5.00 -8.31 0.93
N PHE A 216 -4.00 -7.63 0.38
CA PHE A 216 -3.42 -6.48 1.05
C PHE A 216 -4.34 -5.29 0.86
N MET A 217 -4.73 -4.66 1.97
CA MET A 217 -5.59 -3.48 1.94
C MET A 217 -4.93 -2.30 2.65
N ARG A 218 -4.95 -1.14 2.02
CA ARG A 218 -4.42 0.12 2.57
C ARG A 218 -5.48 1.22 2.53
N PRO A 219 -5.39 2.23 3.42
CA PRO A 219 -6.20 3.43 3.26
C PRO A 219 -5.77 4.20 2.01
N THR A 220 -6.72 4.89 1.36
CA THR A 220 -6.38 5.77 0.25
C THR A 220 -5.60 6.99 0.75
N ALA A 221 -4.40 7.18 0.22
CA ALA A 221 -3.62 8.39 0.43
C ALA A 221 -3.94 9.38 -0.69
N GLY A 222 -4.42 10.59 -0.40
CA GLY A 222 -4.18 11.70 -1.33
C GLY A 222 -5.33 12.51 -1.90
N ASP A 223 -6.54 12.50 -1.34
CA ASP A 223 -7.44 13.65 -1.56
C ASP A 223 -7.99 14.17 -0.22
N TYR A 224 -7.23 15.09 0.37
CA TYR A 224 -7.60 15.80 1.59
C TYR A 224 -8.39 17.08 1.31
N GLU A 225 -8.45 17.51 0.04
CA GLU A 225 -9.09 18.76 -0.37
C GLU A 225 -10.59 18.55 -0.58
N SER A 226 -11.00 17.42 -1.14
CA SER A 226 -12.41 17.05 -1.23
C SER A 226 -12.90 16.33 0.04
N ARG A 227 -14.16 16.60 0.42
CA ARG A 227 -14.84 15.87 1.51
C ARG A 227 -15.24 14.46 1.11
N GLN A 228 -15.07 14.06 -0.14
CA GLN A 228 -15.44 12.74 -0.65
C GLN A 228 -14.29 11.72 -0.52
N GLY A 229 -13.03 12.17 -0.45
CA GLY A 229 -11.87 11.26 -0.45
C GLY A 229 -11.68 10.61 -1.84
N LEU A 230 -10.63 9.79 -1.98
CA LEU A 230 -10.42 9.01 -3.19
C LEU A 230 -11.36 7.80 -3.20
N LYS A 231 -11.88 7.44 -4.38
CA LYS A 231 -12.63 6.19 -4.58
C LYS A 231 -11.79 4.97 -4.23
N PRO A 232 -12.41 3.81 -3.94
CA PRO A 232 -11.68 2.55 -3.94
C PRO A 232 -10.88 2.40 -5.24
N PHE A 233 -9.68 1.83 -5.16
CA PHE A 233 -8.90 1.50 -6.34
C PHE A 233 -7.97 0.32 -6.05
N ILE A 234 -7.40 -0.26 -7.09
CA ILE A 234 -6.41 -1.34 -6.98
C ILE A 234 -5.15 -0.89 -7.72
N GLU A 235 -4.01 -0.99 -7.06
CA GLU A 235 -2.69 -0.59 -7.56
C GLU A 235 -1.65 -1.56 -6.97
N ASP A 236 -0.66 -2.00 -7.75
CA ASP A 236 0.35 -2.97 -7.31
C ASP A 236 -0.22 -4.24 -6.66
N PHE A 237 -1.37 -4.73 -7.14
CA PHE A 237 -2.12 -5.84 -6.53
C PHE A 237 -2.51 -5.61 -5.06
N GLN A 238 -2.63 -4.36 -4.65
CA GLN A 238 -3.11 -3.93 -3.35
C GLN A 238 -4.44 -3.19 -3.50
N VAL A 239 -5.36 -3.43 -2.57
CA VAL A 239 -6.66 -2.78 -2.55
C VAL A 239 -6.57 -1.52 -1.70
N HIS A 240 -6.85 -0.36 -2.29
CA HIS A 240 -6.91 0.90 -1.57
C HIS A 240 -8.36 1.27 -1.28
N LEU A 241 -8.71 1.43 0.00
CA LEU A 241 -10.06 1.76 0.45
C LEU A 241 -10.09 3.12 1.16
N PRO A 242 -11.17 3.89 1.05
CA PRO A 242 -11.32 5.15 1.77
C PRO A 242 -11.02 5.02 3.27
N ASP A 243 -10.31 6.02 3.81
CA ASP A 243 -9.95 6.13 5.23
C ASP A 243 -11.17 6.08 6.17
N ALA A 244 -12.32 6.52 5.68
CA ALA A 244 -13.62 6.38 6.32
C ALA A 244 -14.77 6.35 5.30
N PHE A 245 -15.84 5.64 5.64
CA PHE A 245 -17.12 5.71 4.92
C PHE A 245 -18.22 6.31 5.79
N ASP A 246 -18.92 7.32 5.26
CA ASP A 246 -20.19 7.77 5.81
C ASP A 246 -21.32 6.80 5.43
N PRO A 247 -22.36 6.65 6.27
CA PRO A 247 -23.50 5.81 5.92
C PRO A 247 -24.16 6.27 4.61
N PHE A 248 -24.48 5.33 3.74
CA PHE A 248 -25.08 5.61 2.44
C PHE A 248 -26.55 5.18 2.44
N ARG A 249 -27.49 6.15 2.45
CA ARG A 249 -28.94 5.87 2.37
C ARG A 249 -29.43 4.79 3.34
N GLY A 250 -28.93 4.83 4.58
CA GLY A 250 -29.25 3.86 5.64
C GLY A 250 -28.37 2.60 5.67
N ILE A 251 -27.46 2.43 4.71
CA ILE A 251 -26.43 1.38 4.71
C ILE A 251 -25.27 1.86 5.60
N ASP A 252 -24.96 1.08 6.63
CA ASP A 252 -23.86 1.37 7.54
C ASP A 252 -22.49 1.26 6.84
N GLY A 253 -21.52 2.06 7.26
CA GLY A 253 -20.19 2.12 6.65
C GLY A 253 -19.46 0.77 6.63
N MET A 254 -19.73 -0.12 7.59
CA MET A 254 -19.16 -1.48 7.58
C MET A 254 -19.66 -2.32 6.39
N GLU A 255 -20.93 -2.19 6.01
CA GLU A 255 -21.46 -2.88 4.83
C GLU A 255 -20.90 -2.29 3.53
N ILE A 256 -20.62 -0.97 3.51
CA ILE A 256 -19.91 -0.33 2.39
C ILE A 256 -18.50 -0.89 2.26
N TYR A 257 -17.76 -1.02 3.36
CA TYR A 257 -16.44 -1.64 3.34
C TYR A 257 -16.48 -3.09 2.83
N ARG A 258 -17.45 -3.90 3.28
CA ARG A 258 -17.61 -5.26 2.78
C ARG A 258 -17.89 -5.30 1.29
N ALA A 259 -18.78 -4.43 0.81
CA ALA A 259 -19.14 -4.34 -0.59
C ALA A 259 -17.93 -3.94 -1.45
N ALA A 260 -17.16 -2.95 -1.01
CA ALA A 260 -16.00 -2.42 -1.72
C ALA A 260 -14.84 -3.41 -1.74
N ALA A 261 -14.51 -3.99 -0.58
CA ALA A 261 -13.46 -4.98 -0.47
C ALA A 261 -13.78 -6.24 -1.28
N ALA A 262 -15.04 -6.70 -1.26
CA ALA A 262 -15.47 -7.84 -2.06
C ALA A 262 -15.43 -7.56 -3.57
N HIS A 263 -15.82 -6.35 -3.98
CA HIS A 263 -15.78 -5.93 -5.38
C HIS A 263 -14.34 -5.87 -5.90
N ALA A 264 -13.44 -5.19 -5.18
CA ALA A 264 -12.03 -5.11 -5.56
C ALA A 264 -11.34 -6.49 -5.58
N ALA A 265 -11.65 -7.34 -4.58
CA ALA A 265 -11.17 -8.72 -4.57
C ALA A 265 -11.69 -9.53 -5.77
N ALA A 266 -12.95 -9.32 -6.18
CA ALA A 266 -13.53 -9.98 -7.35
C ALA A 266 -12.77 -9.60 -8.64
N HIS A 267 -12.44 -8.31 -8.83
CA HIS A 267 -11.58 -7.85 -9.93
C HIS A 267 -10.23 -8.58 -9.92
N MET A 268 -9.53 -8.62 -8.78
CA MET A 268 -8.24 -9.31 -8.66
C MET A 268 -8.30 -10.84 -8.88
N VAL A 269 -9.48 -11.46 -8.75
CA VAL A 269 -9.67 -12.91 -8.95
C VAL A 269 -10.11 -13.24 -10.38
N HIS A 270 -10.95 -12.40 -10.96
CA HIS A 270 -11.67 -12.69 -12.20
C HIS A 270 -11.17 -11.93 -13.42
N THR A 271 -10.41 -10.85 -13.25
CA THR A 271 -9.70 -10.16 -14.33
C THR A 271 -8.38 -10.88 -14.59
N ARG A 272 -8.28 -11.56 -15.74
CA ARG A 272 -7.17 -12.48 -16.08
C ARG A 272 -6.44 -12.12 -17.37
N GLU A 273 -7.06 -11.31 -18.21
CA GLU A 273 -6.54 -10.94 -19.52
C GLU A 273 -6.67 -9.42 -19.69
N PRO A 274 -5.67 -8.76 -20.29
CA PRO A 274 -5.76 -7.33 -20.54
C PRO A 274 -6.78 -7.03 -21.64
N VAL A 275 -7.52 -5.94 -21.47
CA VAL A 275 -8.42 -5.41 -22.49
C VAL A 275 -7.83 -4.14 -23.07
N SER A 276 -7.75 -4.07 -24.41
CA SER A 276 -7.20 -2.90 -25.08
C SER A 276 -8.14 -1.70 -24.98
N ALA A 277 -7.59 -0.57 -24.54
CA ALA A 277 -8.24 0.73 -24.57
C ALA A 277 -8.12 1.44 -25.94
N GLU A 278 -7.41 0.85 -26.91
CA GLU A 278 -7.16 1.49 -28.20
C GLU A 278 -8.47 1.79 -28.94
N GLN A 279 -8.53 2.97 -29.57
CA GLN A 279 -9.67 3.44 -30.38
C GLN A 279 -10.97 3.70 -29.60
N LEU A 280 -10.97 3.62 -28.28
CA LEU A 280 -12.11 3.98 -27.44
C LEU A 280 -12.08 5.47 -27.06
N SER A 281 -13.26 6.09 -27.05
CA SER A 281 -13.46 7.38 -26.38
C SER A 281 -13.51 7.18 -24.86
N GLN A 282 -13.14 8.22 -24.11
CA GLN A 282 -13.23 8.21 -22.64
C GLN A 282 -14.64 7.92 -22.12
N ALA A 283 -15.68 8.35 -22.84
CA ALA A 283 -17.06 8.01 -22.48
C ALA A 283 -17.33 6.50 -22.65
N GLN A 284 -16.93 5.92 -23.79
CA GLN A 284 -17.08 4.47 -24.03
C GLN A 284 -16.36 3.64 -22.98
N MET A 285 -15.16 4.05 -22.54
CA MET A 285 -14.46 3.39 -21.43
C MET A 285 -15.33 3.32 -20.17
N ARG A 286 -16.01 4.40 -19.77
CA ARG A 286 -16.92 4.41 -18.61
C ARG A 286 -18.11 3.48 -18.75
N PHE A 287 -18.64 3.33 -19.96
CA PHE A 287 -19.71 2.35 -20.20
C PHE A 287 -19.17 0.91 -20.16
N ILE A 288 -17.96 0.64 -20.62
CA ILE A 288 -17.33 -0.69 -20.53
C ILE A 288 -17.08 -1.07 -19.07
N GLU A 289 -16.53 -0.14 -18.28
CA GLU A 289 -16.32 -0.28 -16.83
C GLU A 289 -17.59 -0.72 -16.10
N LEU A 290 -18.75 -0.13 -16.44
CA LEU A 290 -20.05 -0.50 -15.87
C LEU A 290 -20.37 -2.00 -16.01
N PHE A 291 -20.12 -2.55 -17.21
CA PHE A 291 -20.38 -3.96 -17.52
C PHE A 291 -19.30 -4.85 -16.95
N GLU A 292 -18.05 -4.38 -16.87
CA GLU A 292 -16.99 -5.14 -16.23
C GLU A 292 -17.24 -5.33 -14.74
N ASP A 293 -17.62 -4.26 -14.03
CA ASP A 293 -18.07 -4.35 -12.64
C ASP A 293 -19.21 -5.36 -12.49
N ALA A 294 -20.22 -5.28 -13.36
CA ALA A 294 -21.36 -6.19 -13.33
C ALA A 294 -20.96 -7.66 -13.61
N ARG A 295 -19.96 -7.88 -14.48
CA ARG A 295 -19.42 -9.21 -14.81
C ARG A 295 -18.66 -9.81 -13.63
N VAL A 296 -17.74 -9.06 -13.01
CA VAL A 296 -16.97 -9.55 -11.86
C VAL A 296 -17.86 -9.77 -10.64
N GLU A 297 -18.85 -8.90 -10.44
CA GLU A 297 -19.89 -9.07 -9.41
C GLU A 297 -20.71 -10.33 -9.68
N TYR A 298 -21.14 -10.56 -10.93
CA TYR A 298 -21.85 -11.79 -11.34
C TYR A 298 -21.04 -13.05 -11.04
N LEU A 299 -19.76 -13.08 -11.42
CA LEU A 299 -18.88 -14.20 -11.14
C LEU A 299 -18.75 -14.45 -9.63
N ALA A 300 -18.59 -13.39 -8.84
CA ALA A 300 -18.46 -13.47 -7.39
C ALA A 300 -19.75 -13.94 -6.72
N TYR A 301 -20.92 -13.40 -7.07
CA TYR A 301 -22.18 -13.79 -6.43
C TYR A 301 -22.73 -15.12 -6.93
N ARG A 302 -22.26 -15.65 -8.07
CA ARG A 302 -22.55 -17.01 -8.49
C ARG A 302 -21.92 -18.03 -7.52
N GLU A 303 -20.74 -17.73 -7.01
CA GLU A 303 -20.07 -18.53 -5.98
C GLU A 303 -20.58 -18.20 -4.56
N PHE A 304 -20.85 -16.92 -4.29
CA PHE A 304 -21.31 -16.42 -2.99
C PHE A 304 -22.61 -15.62 -3.12
N PRO A 305 -23.79 -16.28 -3.14
CA PRO A 305 -25.09 -15.61 -3.39
C PRO A 305 -25.43 -14.46 -2.44
N GLY A 306 -24.85 -14.45 -1.23
CA GLY A 306 -25.01 -13.34 -0.28
C GLY A 306 -24.47 -12.00 -0.77
N LEU A 307 -23.45 -11.99 -1.65
CA LEU A 307 -22.87 -10.78 -2.21
C LEU A 307 -23.87 -10.04 -3.11
N ARG A 308 -24.71 -10.77 -3.86
CA ARG A 308 -25.78 -10.17 -4.67
C ARG A 308 -26.73 -9.34 -3.80
N LYS A 309 -27.13 -9.86 -2.64
CA LYS A 309 -28.00 -9.14 -1.70
C LYS A 309 -27.31 -7.87 -1.16
N LEU A 310 -26.01 -7.95 -0.87
CA LEU A 310 -25.23 -6.82 -0.40
C LEU A 310 -25.15 -5.71 -1.46
N TRP A 311 -24.72 -6.03 -2.68
CA TRP A 311 -24.59 -5.02 -3.74
C TRP A 311 -25.93 -4.47 -4.22
N LEU A 312 -26.97 -5.31 -4.33
CA LEU A 312 -28.31 -4.84 -4.70
C LEU A 312 -28.86 -3.77 -3.74
N SER A 313 -28.51 -3.85 -2.45
CA SER A 313 -28.99 -2.88 -1.46
C SER A 313 -28.64 -1.43 -1.84
N PHE A 314 -27.49 -1.19 -2.49
CA PHE A 314 -27.07 0.13 -2.94
C PHE A 314 -27.90 0.69 -4.10
N PHE A 315 -28.49 -0.18 -4.93
CA PHE A 315 -29.36 0.20 -6.05
C PHE A 315 -30.84 0.30 -5.67
N THR A 316 -31.22 -0.26 -4.52
CA THR A 316 -32.59 -0.19 -4.00
C THR A 316 -32.76 0.85 -2.88
N ALA A 317 -31.66 1.36 -2.32
CA ALA A 317 -31.72 2.33 -1.24
C ALA A 317 -32.25 3.69 -1.74
N GLU A 318 -33.29 4.19 -1.07
CA GLU A 318 -33.94 5.44 -1.42
C GLU A 318 -33.13 6.67 -0.93
N PRO A 319 -33.03 7.75 -1.74
CA PRO A 319 -32.42 9.00 -1.31
C PRO A 319 -33.10 9.58 -0.06
N GLY A 320 -32.29 10.06 0.89
CA GLY A 320 -32.79 10.82 2.05
C GLY A 320 -33.07 12.29 1.71
N GLN A 321 -33.64 13.04 2.67
CA GLN A 321 -33.90 14.49 2.50
C GLN A 321 -32.62 15.32 2.35
N ASP A 322 -31.49 14.84 2.88
CA ASP A 322 -30.18 15.48 2.87
C ASP A 322 -29.15 14.67 2.05
N ASP A 323 -29.56 14.00 0.97
CA ASP A 323 -28.65 13.22 0.11
C ASP A 323 -27.61 14.14 -0.57
N GLU A 324 -26.34 14.00 -0.19
CA GLU A 324 -25.22 14.80 -0.73
C GLU A 324 -25.01 14.60 -2.23
N PHE A 325 -25.49 13.50 -2.82
CA PHE A 325 -25.30 13.20 -4.25
C PHE A 325 -26.22 13.99 -5.19
N GLY A 326 -27.14 14.79 -4.66
CA GLY A 326 -27.97 15.72 -5.44
C GLY A 326 -28.82 15.05 -6.53
N GLU A 327 -29.28 15.85 -7.51
CA GLU A 327 -29.92 15.31 -8.72
C GLU A 327 -28.87 14.73 -9.66
N VAL A 328 -28.97 13.42 -9.90
CA VAL A 328 -28.06 12.66 -10.76
C VAL A 328 -28.39 12.95 -12.23
N HIS A 329 -27.38 13.07 -13.09
CA HIS A 329 -27.60 13.28 -14.52
C HIS A 329 -28.40 12.12 -15.15
N GLU A 330 -29.30 12.40 -16.11
CA GLU A 330 -30.18 11.40 -16.74
C GLU A 330 -29.45 10.11 -17.23
N THR A 331 -28.31 10.27 -17.91
CA THR A 331 -27.46 9.16 -18.35
C THR A 331 -26.97 8.30 -17.19
N MET A 332 -26.58 8.91 -16.08
CA MET A 332 -26.12 8.19 -14.89
C MET A 332 -27.28 7.42 -14.24
N GLU A 333 -28.49 7.99 -14.20
CA GLU A 333 -29.69 7.26 -13.74
C GLU A 333 -29.96 6.02 -14.60
N LEU A 334 -29.86 6.13 -15.93
CA LEU A 334 -30.04 5.01 -16.85
C LEU A 334 -28.95 3.93 -16.66
N MET A 335 -27.71 4.33 -16.41
CA MET A 335 -26.62 3.39 -16.10
C MET A 335 -26.87 2.64 -14.78
N LEU A 336 -27.32 3.34 -13.72
CA LEU A 336 -27.68 2.72 -12.44
C LEU A 336 -28.84 1.73 -12.59
N ARG A 337 -29.89 2.13 -13.31
CA ARG A 337 -31.07 1.27 -13.59
C ARG A 337 -30.69 0.05 -14.42
N THR A 338 -29.79 0.22 -15.39
CA THR A 338 -29.24 -0.91 -16.18
C THR A 338 -28.47 -1.88 -15.31
N THR A 339 -27.62 -1.37 -14.41
CA THR A 339 -26.88 -2.23 -13.47
C THR A 339 -27.81 -3.00 -12.54
N ARG A 340 -28.82 -2.32 -12.00
CA ARG A 340 -29.87 -2.96 -11.20
C ARG A 340 -30.60 -4.03 -12.00
N ALA A 341 -30.99 -3.75 -13.24
CA ALA A 341 -31.64 -4.73 -14.11
C ALA A 341 -30.75 -5.93 -14.39
N ILE A 342 -29.45 -5.76 -14.64
CA ILE A 342 -28.51 -6.89 -14.80
C ILE A 342 -28.46 -7.75 -13.53
N MET A 343 -28.35 -7.11 -12.36
CA MET A 343 -28.16 -7.80 -11.08
C MET A 343 -29.47 -8.36 -10.50
N ASP A 344 -30.64 -7.82 -10.84
CA ASP A 344 -31.94 -8.22 -10.31
C ASP A 344 -32.88 -8.73 -11.43
N PRO A 345 -33.00 -10.06 -11.62
CA PRO A 345 -33.89 -10.64 -12.62
C PRO A 345 -35.37 -10.33 -12.37
N ASP A 346 -35.76 -9.99 -11.13
CA ASP A 346 -37.15 -9.66 -10.78
C ASP A 346 -37.46 -8.17 -11.02
N TYR A 347 -36.44 -7.34 -11.29
CA TYR A 347 -36.62 -5.92 -11.60
C TYR A 347 -37.01 -5.74 -13.07
N THR A 348 -38.09 -5.00 -13.30
CA THR A 348 -38.50 -4.53 -14.62
C THR A 348 -38.44 -3.00 -14.64
N ASP A 349 -37.69 -2.47 -15.59
CA ASP A 349 -37.49 -1.04 -15.78
C ASP A 349 -38.58 -0.44 -16.68
N SER A 350 -38.87 0.86 -16.53
CA SER A 350 -39.86 1.54 -17.38
C SER A 350 -39.36 1.84 -18.80
N ALA A 351 -38.06 1.81 -19.04
CA ALA A 351 -37.46 1.97 -20.35
C ALA A 351 -37.13 0.60 -20.96
N ASP A 352 -37.83 0.24 -22.04
CA ASP A 352 -37.69 -1.07 -22.68
C ASP A 352 -36.26 -1.40 -23.12
N PHE A 353 -35.49 -0.40 -23.54
CA PHE A 353 -34.10 -0.61 -23.96
C PHE A 353 -33.21 -1.07 -22.79
N VAL A 354 -33.47 -0.60 -21.55
CA VAL A 354 -32.75 -1.03 -20.34
C VAL A 354 -33.00 -2.52 -20.08
N ASN A 355 -34.27 -2.93 -20.16
CA ASN A 355 -34.65 -4.34 -20.01
C ASN A 355 -33.99 -5.22 -21.08
N GLY A 356 -33.98 -4.76 -22.33
CA GLY A 356 -33.33 -5.45 -23.45
C GLY A 356 -31.82 -5.61 -23.25
N VAL A 357 -31.12 -4.53 -22.93
CA VAL A 357 -29.67 -4.55 -22.66
C VAL A 357 -29.32 -5.50 -21.51
N ALA A 358 -30.08 -5.44 -20.41
CA ALA A 358 -29.86 -6.32 -19.27
C ALA A 358 -30.11 -7.79 -19.61
N ALA A 359 -31.16 -8.09 -20.38
CA ALA A 359 -31.44 -9.45 -20.83
C ALA A 359 -30.36 -9.99 -21.78
N ASP A 360 -29.94 -9.19 -22.77
CA ASP A 360 -28.87 -9.53 -23.72
C ASP A 360 -27.58 -9.85 -22.95
N PHE A 361 -27.17 -9.00 -22.01
CA PHE A 361 -25.94 -9.20 -21.25
C PHE A 361 -25.99 -10.41 -20.31
N ARG A 362 -27.12 -10.65 -19.63
CA ARG A 362 -27.29 -11.86 -18.80
C ARG A 362 -27.19 -13.15 -19.63
N ALA A 363 -27.75 -13.16 -20.85
CA ALA A 363 -27.66 -14.33 -21.72
C ALA A 363 -26.20 -14.63 -22.11
N GLU A 364 -25.41 -13.60 -22.41
CA GLU A 364 -23.97 -13.74 -22.68
C GLU A 364 -23.20 -14.22 -21.43
N LEU A 365 -23.53 -13.71 -20.24
CA LEU A 365 -22.94 -14.17 -18.96
C LEU A 365 -23.27 -15.64 -18.65
N GLU A 366 -24.47 -16.12 -19.00
CA GLU A 366 -24.84 -17.53 -18.83
C GLU A 366 -24.11 -18.44 -19.82
N GLN A 367 -23.78 -17.92 -21.01
CA GLN A 367 -23.06 -18.68 -22.02
C GLN A 367 -21.58 -18.82 -21.69
N ASP A 368 -20.87 -17.70 -21.51
CA ASP A 368 -19.46 -17.69 -21.12
C ASP A 368 -19.08 -16.38 -20.39
N PRO A 369 -19.12 -16.37 -19.04
CA PRO A 369 -18.79 -15.16 -18.27
C PRO A 369 -17.27 -14.91 -18.18
N HIS A 370 -16.44 -15.82 -18.70
CA HIS A 370 -14.99 -15.68 -18.75
C HIS A 370 -14.49 -15.13 -20.09
N ASN A 371 -15.38 -14.88 -21.05
CA ASN A 371 -15.04 -14.21 -22.30
C ASN A 371 -14.53 -12.77 -22.02
N PRO A 372 -13.27 -12.44 -22.36
CA PRO A 372 -12.68 -11.13 -22.07
C PRO A 372 -13.34 -9.96 -22.82
N LEU A 373 -14.06 -10.24 -23.92
CA LEU A 373 -14.66 -9.21 -24.77
C LEU A 373 -16.11 -8.86 -24.40
N ILE A 374 -16.74 -9.61 -23.49
CA ILE A 374 -18.17 -9.44 -23.17
C ILE A 374 -18.47 -8.03 -22.63
N SER A 375 -17.66 -7.53 -21.68
CA SER A 375 -17.80 -6.19 -21.09
C SER A 375 -17.52 -5.10 -22.13
N TRP A 376 -16.52 -5.32 -22.98
CA TRP A 376 -16.17 -4.40 -24.06
C TRP A 376 -17.32 -4.24 -25.06
N MET A 377 -17.84 -5.36 -25.56
CA MET A 377 -18.93 -5.37 -26.54
C MET A 377 -20.21 -4.78 -25.95
N ALA A 378 -20.55 -5.16 -24.71
CA ALA A 378 -21.71 -4.64 -24.02
C ALA A 378 -21.62 -3.13 -23.78
N GLY A 379 -20.47 -2.62 -23.33
CA GLY A 379 -20.24 -1.20 -23.10
C GLY A 379 -20.35 -0.36 -24.37
N VAL A 380 -19.75 -0.80 -25.48
CA VAL A 380 -19.84 -0.09 -26.76
C VAL A 380 -21.27 -0.12 -27.33
N ASN A 381 -21.94 -1.28 -27.28
CA ASN A 381 -23.33 -1.40 -27.74
C ASN A 381 -24.26 -0.53 -26.90
N PHE A 382 -24.06 -0.48 -25.59
CA PHE A 382 -24.84 0.34 -24.68
C PHE A 382 -24.59 1.83 -24.91
N TYR A 383 -23.35 2.27 -25.12
CA TYR A 383 -23.03 3.64 -25.52
C TYR A 383 -23.81 4.06 -26.78
N ASN A 384 -23.81 3.22 -27.82
CA ASN A 384 -24.51 3.48 -29.08
C ASN A 384 -26.03 3.56 -28.90
N ARG A 385 -26.63 2.77 -28.00
CA ARG A 385 -28.04 2.90 -27.64
C ARG A 385 -28.30 4.15 -26.78
N MET A 386 -27.38 4.47 -25.87
CA MET A 386 -27.52 5.58 -24.92
C MET A 386 -27.63 6.94 -25.61
N VAL A 387 -26.83 7.17 -26.66
CA VAL A 387 -26.87 8.43 -27.43
C VAL A 387 -28.21 8.69 -28.12
N GLU A 388 -29.06 7.67 -28.28
CA GLU A 388 -30.41 7.80 -28.83
C GLU A 388 -31.45 8.18 -27.76
N HIS A 389 -31.13 7.98 -26.48
CA HIS A 389 -32.06 8.12 -25.36
C HIS A 389 -31.71 9.24 -24.38
N ALA A 390 -30.44 9.62 -24.26
CA ALA A 390 -29.97 10.63 -23.33
C ALA A 390 -28.73 11.35 -23.84
N THR A 391 -28.48 12.54 -23.32
CA THR A 391 -27.27 13.31 -23.61
C THR A 391 -26.08 12.76 -22.84
N ILE A 392 -24.96 12.50 -23.52
CA ILE A 392 -23.74 12.03 -22.85
C ILE A 392 -23.06 13.22 -22.16
N PRO A 393 -22.95 13.23 -20.82
CA PRO A 393 -22.33 14.35 -20.12
C PRO A 393 -20.79 14.28 -20.24
N SER A 394 -20.12 15.28 -19.68
CA SER A 394 -18.66 15.27 -19.59
C SER A 394 -18.14 14.06 -18.80
N VAL A 395 -16.92 13.60 -19.12
CA VAL A 395 -16.27 12.48 -18.43
C VAL A 395 -16.20 12.71 -16.92
N ARG A 396 -16.01 13.94 -16.46
CA ARG A 396 -16.04 14.28 -15.03
C ARG A 396 -17.34 13.85 -14.34
N VAL A 397 -18.48 14.04 -15.00
CA VAL A 397 -19.80 13.63 -14.48
C VAL A 397 -19.95 12.11 -14.55
N LEU A 398 -19.51 11.47 -15.63
CA LEU A 398 -19.52 10.00 -15.76
C LEU A 398 -18.62 9.32 -14.71
N SER A 399 -17.50 9.95 -14.36
CA SER A 399 -16.58 9.48 -13.33
C SER A 399 -17.11 9.71 -11.92
N ASP A 400 -18.10 10.57 -11.70
CA ASP A 400 -18.71 10.83 -10.39
C ASP A 400 -19.84 9.83 -10.09
N TRP A 401 -19.51 8.54 -10.20
CA TRP A 401 -20.42 7.44 -9.91
C TRP A 401 -20.95 7.51 -8.47
N PRO A 402 -22.29 7.54 -8.25
CA PRO A 402 -22.89 7.80 -6.94
C PRO A 402 -22.91 6.58 -6.00
N ILE A 403 -22.51 5.39 -6.48
CA ILE A 403 -22.42 4.19 -5.65
C ILE A 403 -21.02 4.11 -5.03
N PRO A 404 -20.89 4.16 -3.69
CA PRO A 404 -19.60 4.43 -3.03
C PRO A 404 -18.65 3.22 -2.98
N TYR A 405 -19.14 2.00 -3.23
CA TYR A 405 -18.33 0.79 -3.06
C TYR A 405 -17.50 0.41 -4.30
N ARG A 406 -17.88 0.90 -5.49
CA ARG A 406 -17.18 0.55 -6.73
C ARG A 406 -15.88 1.31 -6.86
N ASP A 407 -14.89 0.66 -7.47
CA ASP A 407 -13.58 1.25 -7.66
C ASP A 407 -13.52 2.18 -8.90
N ASP A 408 -12.34 2.72 -9.19
CA ASP A 408 -12.12 3.56 -10.36
C ASP A 408 -11.77 2.78 -11.64
N ASN A 409 -11.80 1.45 -11.58
CA ASN A 409 -11.48 0.51 -12.64
C ASN A 409 -10.07 0.65 -13.25
N ARG A 410 -9.14 1.35 -12.59
CA ARG A 410 -7.77 1.48 -13.13
C ARG A 410 -7.09 0.12 -13.35
N TYR A 411 -7.31 -0.82 -12.42
CA TYR A 411 -6.70 -2.15 -12.49
C TYR A 411 -7.17 -2.96 -13.69
N PHE A 412 -8.41 -2.75 -14.15
CA PHE A 412 -8.91 -3.39 -15.36
C PHE A 412 -8.16 -2.91 -16.62
N TRP A 413 -7.89 -1.60 -16.72
CA TRP A 413 -7.21 -1.01 -17.87
C TRP A 413 -5.69 -1.21 -17.81
N ASP A 414 -5.09 -1.02 -16.65
CA ASP A 414 -3.63 -1.10 -16.41
C ASP A 414 -3.17 -2.55 -16.21
N PHE A 415 -4.06 -3.54 -16.39
CA PHE A 415 -3.76 -4.96 -16.13
C PHE A 415 -2.54 -5.48 -16.90
N ALA A 416 -2.35 -5.03 -18.15
CA ALA A 416 -1.20 -5.40 -18.97
C ALA A 416 0.12 -4.87 -18.37
N GLU A 417 0.11 -3.63 -17.89
CA GLU A 417 1.26 -2.98 -17.26
C GLU A 417 1.56 -3.64 -15.92
N ASN A 418 0.54 -3.89 -15.08
CA ASN A 418 0.69 -4.64 -13.83
C ASN A 418 1.24 -6.07 -14.04
N LEU A 419 0.82 -6.77 -15.09
CA LEU A 419 1.38 -8.07 -15.48
C LEU A 419 2.82 -7.95 -15.98
N PHE A 420 3.14 -6.90 -16.73
CA PHE A 420 4.48 -6.64 -17.22
C PHE A 420 5.41 -6.18 -16.11
N GLU A 421 4.96 -5.44 -15.10
CA GLU A 421 5.74 -5.11 -13.93
C GLU A 421 5.94 -6.36 -13.07
N SER A 422 4.88 -7.12 -12.78
CA SER A 422 4.99 -8.37 -12.01
C SER A 422 5.74 -9.51 -12.71
N ARG A 423 5.90 -9.48 -14.04
CA ARG A 423 6.67 -10.48 -14.83
C ARG A 423 7.93 -9.92 -15.48
N GLY A 424 8.10 -8.61 -15.46
CA GLY A 424 9.16 -7.90 -16.15
C GLY A 424 10.44 -7.93 -15.35
N VAL A 425 11.54 -7.79 -16.08
CA VAL A 425 12.91 -7.83 -15.55
C VAL A 425 13.14 -6.74 -14.46
N ASP A 426 12.25 -5.76 -14.35
CA ASP A 426 12.32 -4.66 -13.38
C ASP A 426 11.62 -4.94 -12.02
N TYR A 427 10.78 -5.97 -11.88
CA TYR A 427 10.38 -6.53 -10.57
C TYR A 427 11.16 -7.81 -10.23
N LEU A 428 12.40 -7.88 -10.70
CA LEU A 428 13.43 -8.62 -9.99
C LEU A 428 13.95 -7.69 -8.88
N PRO A 429 13.84 -8.01 -7.58
CA PRO A 429 14.72 -7.40 -6.61
C PRO A 429 16.17 -7.70 -7.04
N SER A 430 16.80 -6.73 -7.71
CA SER A 430 18.22 -6.65 -8.05
C SER A 430 18.95 -8.00 -8.11
N SER A 431 18.54 -8.88 -9.02
CA SER A 431 19.34 -10.06 -9.38
C SER A 431 19.55 -10.03 -10.88
N GLN A 432 20.55 -9.27 -11.31
CA GLN A 432 21.19 -9.55 -12.59
C GLN A 432 21.78 -10.97 -12.48
N GLN A 433 21.03 -11.97 -12.94
CA GLN A 433 21.46 -13.36 -12.93
C GLN A 433 22.55 -13.55 -14.00
N SER A 434 23.68 -14.11 -13.60
CA SER A 434 24.67 -14.63 -14.53
C SER A 434 24.19 -15.98 -15.09
N VAL A 435 23.92 -16.05 -16.39
CA VAL A 435 23.44 -17.24 -17.09
C VAL A 435 24.60 -18.18 -17.38
N ARG A 436 24.57 -19.43 -16.88
CA ARG A 436 25.59 -20.43 -17.22
C ARG A 436 25.33 -21.09 -18.57
N LYS A 437 26.36 -21.14 -19.41
CA LYS A 437 26.32 -21.82 -20.72
C LYS A 437 27.34 -22.94 -20.78
N TYR A 438 26.88 -24.15 -21.08
CA TYR A 438 27.77 -25.27 -21.36
C TYR A 438 28.22 -25.20 -22.81
N VAL A 439 29.51 -24.95 -23.01
CA VAL A 439 30.08 -24.71 -24.32
C VAL A 439 31.10 -25.79 -24.68
N SER A 440 31.34 -25.96 -25.97
CA SER A 440 32.45 -26.78 -26.46
C SER A 440 33.78 -26.05 -26.29
N VAL A 441 34.88 -26.82 -26.30
CA VAL A 441 36.25 -26.28 -26.19
C VAL A 441 36.51 -25.22 -27.26
N MET A 442 36.01 -25.40 -28.48
CA MET A 442 36.20 -24.43 -29.57
C MET A 442 35.42 -23.13 -29.37
N GLU A 443 34.20 -23.20 -28.81
CA GLU A 443 33.42 -22.01 -28.48
C GLU A 443 34.09 -21.21 -27.36
N MET A 444 34.57 -21.90 -26.32
CA MET A 444 35.27 -21.26 -25.20
C MET A 444 36.57 -20.58 -25.62
N VAL A 445 37.41 -21.23 -26.43
CA VAL A 445 38.69 -20.67 -26.90
C VAL A 445 38.49 -19.46 -27.82
N ASN A 446 37.40 -19.42 -28.60
CA ASN A 446 37.15 -18.31 -29.52
C ASN A 446 36.72 -17.01 -28.81
N GLU A 447 36.09 -17.08 -27.63
CA GLU A 447 35.60 -15.90 -26.91
C GLU A 447 36.50 -15.43 -25.75
N ILE A 448 37.39 -16.28 -25.23
CA ILE A 448 38.31 -15.92 -24.12
C ILE A 448 39.35 -14.84 -24.53
N ASN A 449 39.46 -14.48 -25.82
CA ASN A 449 40.46 -13.53 -26.34
C ASN A 449 39.89 -12.20 -26.90
N SER A 450 38.86 -11.62 -26.28
CA SER A 450 38.44 -10.24 -26.61
C SER A 450 39.00 -9.24 -25.60
N GLU A 451 40.21 -8.72 -25.84
CA GLU A 451 40.87 -7.67 -25.02
C GLU A 451 40.14 -6.29 -25.04
N LEU A 452 38.84 -6.23 -25.38
CA LEU A 452 38.09 -4.99 -25.54
C LEU A 452 36.70 -4.95 -24.86
N VAL A 453 36.40 -5.81 -23.89
CA VAL A 453 35.10 -5.74 -23.17
C VAL A 453 35.31 -5.41 -21.70
N ILE A 454 34.74 -4.26 -21.30
CA ILE A 454 34.63 -3.79 -19.92
C ILE A 454 33.56 -4.64 -19.22
N ASP A 455 34.01 -5.53 -18.33
CA ASP A 455 33.38 -6.01 -17.09
C ASP A 455 31.83 -5.97 -17.03
N ASN A 456 31.19 -6.85 -17.79
CA ASN A 456 29.74 -7.12 -17.67
C ASN A 456 29.46 -8.59 -18.02
N HIS A 457 29.94 -9.52 -17.19
CA HIS A 457 29.75 -10.96 -17.42
C HIS A 457 28.37 -11.42 -16.93
N GLN A 458 27.33 -11.13 -17.69
CA GLN A 458 26.01 -11.76 -17.54
C GLN A 458 26.00 -13.24 -17.98
N GLU A 459 27.08 -13.78 -18.56
CA GLU A 459 27.18 -15.18 -18.94
C GLU A 459 28.44 -15.84 -18.35
N VAL A 460 28.30 -17.00 -17.71
CA VAL A 460 29.41 -17.82 -17.18
C VAL A 460 29.55 -19.08 -18.04
N TRP A 461 30.64 -19.19 -18.78
CA TRP A 461 30.87 -20.28 -19.73
C TRP A 461 31.60 -21.43 -19.05
N VAL A 462 31.06 -22.64 -19.14
CA VAL A 462 31.58 -23.83 -18.42
C VAL A 462 31.81 -24.97 -19.41
N LEU A 463 32.99 -25.60 -19.34
CA LEU A 463 33.24 -26.83 -20.08
C LEU A 463 32.65 -28.02 -19.30
N ALA A 464 31.89 -28.87 -19.99
CA ALA A 464 31.30 -30.07 -19.39
C ALA A 464 32.35 -31.08 -18.88
N THR A 465 33.59 -30.97 -19.32
CA THR A 465 34.73 -31.76 -18.84
C THR A 465 35.83 -30.78 -18.43
N GLU A 466 36.50 -31.04 -17.31
CA GLU A 466 37.59 -30.18 -16.86
C GLU A 466 38.72 -30.14 -17.89
N LEU A 467 39.12 -28.93 -18.28
CA LEU A 467 40.25 -28.65 -19.15
C LEU A 467 41.29 -27.89 -18.35
N PHE A 468 42.54 -28.32 -18.41
CA PHE A 468 43.65 -27.69 -17.69
C PHE A 468 44.54 -26.93 -18.68
N PRO A 469 45.02 -25.73 -18.34
CA PRO A 469 46.01 -25.01 -19.14
C PRO A 469 47.28 -25.86 -19.32
N TYR A 470 47.88 -25.83 -20.50
CA TYR A 470 49.01 -26.70 -20.85
C TYR A 470 50.39 -26.05 -20.56
N GLU A 471 50.45 -24.80 -20.08
CA GLU A 471 51.70 -24.03 -19.94
C GLU A 471 52.25 -24.02 -18.49
N ASP A 472 53.36 -24.74 -18.33
CA ASP A 472 54.58 -24.43 -17.56
C ASP A 472 54.46 -23.89 -16.12
N ASP A 473 53.96 -24.73 -15.23
CA ASP A 473 54.77 -25.37 -14.19
C ASP A 473 53.90 -26.49 -13.64
N CYS A 474 54.45 -27.64 -13.27
CA CYS A 474 53.69 -28.75 -12.66
C CYS A 474 53.06 -28.39 -11.28
N GLU A 475 52.79 -27.12 -11.03
CA GLU A 475 52.23 -26.49 -9.84
C GLU A 475 50.80 -25.96 -10.05
N THR A 476 50.37 -25.66 -11.29
CA THR A 476 49.00 -25.22 -11.57
C THR A 476 48.04 -26.42 -11.58
N THR A 477 47.45 -26.72 -10.43
CA THR A 477 46.46 -27.79 -10.26
C THR A 477 45.02 -27.35 -10.53
N LYS A 478 44.80 -26.20 -11.18
CA LYS A 478 43.48 -25.60 -11.37
C LYS A 478 43.03 -25.65 -12.83
N SER A 479 41.81 -26.12 -13.06
CA SER A 479 41.18 -26.17 -14.39
C SER A 479 40.68 -24.79 -14.82
N TYR A 480 40.40 -24.60 -16.12
CA TYR A 480 39.73 -23.39 -16.62
C TYR A 480 38.39 -23.12 -15.91
N ASN A 481 37.66 -24.18 -15.53
CA ASN A 481 36.42 -24.06 -14.77
C ASN A 481 36.65 -23.54 -13.33
N GLU A 482 37.82 -23.75 -12.73
CA GLU A 482 38.17 -23.24 -11.40
C GLU A 482 38.80 -21.86 -11.44
N MET A 483 39.40 -21.47 -12.57
CA MET A 483 39.99 -20.14 -12.77
C MET A 483 38.92 -19.10 -13.14
N GLU A 484 38.02 -19.46 -14.06
CA GLU A 484 37.03 -18.53 -14.65
C GLU A 484 35.57 -18.90 -14.28
N GLY A 485 35.33 -20.11 -13.79
CA GLY A 485 34.00 -20.55 -13.38
C GLY A 485 33.69 -20.12 -11.95
N VAL A 486 32.56 -19.43 -11.78
CA VAL A 486 31.95 -19.28 -10.45
C VAL A 486 31.51 -20.67 -9.96
N GLU A 487 31.36 -20.92 -8.66
CA GLU A 487 30.78 -22.16 -8.15
C GLU A 487 29.26 -22.20 -8.38
N PRO A 488 28.64 -23.30 -8.84
CA PRO A 488 27.20 -23.35 -9.07
C PRO A 488 26.47 -23.26 -7.72
N VAL A 489 25.87 -22.10 -7.48
CA VAL A 489 24.87 -21.91 -6.43
C VAL A 489 23.56 -22.50 -6.98
N SER A 490 22.82 -23.27 -6.17
CA SER A 490 21.51 -23.74 -6.62
C SER A 490 20.64 -22.55 -7.00
N ASP A 491 19.74 -22.74 -7.97
CA ASP A 491 18.71 -21.73 -8.22
C ASP A 491 17.98 -21.44 -6.89
N PRO A 492 17.66 -20.17 -6.60
CA PRO A 492 16.95 -19.82 -5.38
C PRO A 492 15.63 -20.58 -5.34
N TYR A 493 15.44 -21.44 -4.33
CA TYR A 493 14.17 -22.12 -4.16
C TYR A 493 13.34 -21.35 -3.15
N HIS A 494 12.22 -20.80 -3.62
CA HIS A 494 11.29 -20.05 -2.80
C HIS A 494 10.37 -21.01 -2.05
N TYR A 495 10.34 -20.86 -0.72
CA TYR A 495 9.47 -21.60 0.17
C TYR A 495 8.46 -20.67 0.82
N GLY A 496 7.22 -21.14 0.90
CA GLY A 496 6.22 -20.50 1.73
C GLY A 496 6.52 -20.76 3.21
N GLU A 497 6.56 -19.72 4.02
CA GLU A 497 6.70 -19.86 5.48
C GLU A 497 5.51 -19.27 6.23
N TRP A 498 5.24 -19.86 7.40
CA TRP A 498 4.24 -19.35 8.32
C TRP A 498 4.83 -18.18 9.10
N ASP A 499 4.33 -16.97 8.84
CA ASP A 499 4.67 -15.81 9.63
C ASP A 499 3.83 -15.82 10.91
N TYR A 500 4.51 -16.13 12.03
CA TYR A 500 3.90 -16.22 13.36
C TYR A 500 3.40 -14.87 13.90
N GLN A 501 3.83 -13.74 13.33
CA GLN A 501 3.44 -12.40 13.80
C GLN A 501 2.15 -11.91 13.14
N VAL A 502 2.02 -12.08 11.82
CA VAL A 502 0.77 -11.78 11.09
C VAL A 502 -0.19 -12.96 11.02
N GLN A 503 0.22 -14.14 11.55
CA GLN A 503 -0.57 -15.38 11.56
C GLN A 503 -1.04 -15.77 10.15
N LEU A 504 -0.15 -15.62 9.19
CA LEU A 504 -0.41 -15.76 7.75
C LEU A 504 0.72 -16.57 7.11
N SER A 505 0.35 -17.48 6.20
CA SER A 505 1.32 -18.16 5.33
C SER A 505 1.72 -17.19 4.24
N ARG A 506 2.99 -16.82 4.17
CA ARG A 506 3.53 -15.96 3.12
C ARG A 506 4.08 -16.86 2.00
N PRO A 507 3.50 -16.84 0.78
CA PRO A 507 4.09 -17.52 -0.37
C PRO A 507 5.44 -16.87 -0.71
N ASP A 508 6.43 -17.68 -1.07
CA ASP A 508 7.75 -17.23 -1.55
C ASP A 508 8.55 -16.32 -0.62
N TRP A 509 8.27 -16.37 0.69
CA TRP A 509 8.89 -15.50 1.70
C TRP A 509 10.32 -15.85 2.03
N ALA A 510 10.62 -17.14 2.12
CA ALA A 510 11.95 -17.63 2.45
C ALA A 510 12.63 -18.12 1.17
N THR A 511 13.81 -17.56 0.89
CA THR A 511 14.65 -18.02 -0.21
C THR A 511 15.71 -18.96 0.34
N VAL A 512 15.59 -20.24 0.03
CA VAL A 512 16.61 -21.23 0.37
C VAL A 512 17.60 -21.31 -0.78
N ILE A 513 18.86 -21.06 -0.46
CA ILE A 513 19.97 -21.17 -1.39
C ILE A 513 20.82 -22.34 -0.91
N GLU A 514 20.74 -23.47 -1.62
CA GLU A 514 21.58 -24.62 -1.32
C GLU A 514 22.98 -24.36 -1.87
N ARG A 515 23.97 -24.48 -0.97
CA ARG A 515 25.38 -24.41 -1.31
C ARG A 515 26.01 -25.75 -0.97
N ARG A 516 26.84 -26.26 -1.87
CA ARG A 516 27.69 -27.41 -1.55
C ARG A 516 28.73 -26.94 -0.55
N GLN A 517 28.85 -27.63 0.59
CA GLN A 517 29.94 -27.36 1.51
C GLN A 517 31.27 -27.84 0.90
N GLY A 518 32.28 -26.97 0.92
CA GLY A 518 33.63 -27.31 0.49
C GLY A 518 34.26 -28.37 1.40
N LYS A 519 35.32 -29.04 0.93
CA LYS A 519 36.12 -29.90 1.80
C LYS A 519 36.82 -29.04 2.86
N GLY A 520 36.42 -29.18 4.11
CA GLY A 520 37.05 -28.52 5.26
C GLY A 520 38.16 -29.37 5.90
N ASP A 521 38.89 -28.78 6.84
CA ASP A 521 39.91 -29.48 7.64
C ASP A 521 39.24 -30.37 8.70
N PRO A 522 39.43 -31.70 8.67
CA PRO A 522 38.82 -32.62 9.62
C PRO A 522 39.32 -32.42 11.07
N GLU A 523 40.53 -31.88 11.28
CA GLU A 523 41.07 -31.67 12.64
C GLU A 523 40.23 -30.66 13.45
N ILE A 524 39.51 -29.76 12.77
CA ILE A 524 38.58 -28.81 13.40
C ILE A 524 37.41 -29.55 14.07
N MET A 525 36.95 -30.67 13.50
CA MET A 525 35.88 -31.47 14.12
C MET A 525 36.39 -32.27 15.33
N ASP A 526 37.63 -32.77 15.27
CA ASP A 526 38.23 -33.51 16.39
C ASP A 526 38.42 -32.60 17.62
N GLY A 527 38.81 -31.34 17.42
CA GLY A 527 38.94 -30.36 18.51
C GLY A 527 37.62 -29.98 19.21
N ILE A 528 36.46 -30.26 18.60
CA ILE A 528 35.15 -30.04 19.25
C ILE A 528 34.86 -31.12 20.29
N LEU A 529 35.45 -32.32 20.14
CA LEU A 529 35.25 -33.46 21.03
C LEU A 529 36.14 -33.42 22.28
N ASP A 530 37.18 -32.57 22.30
CA ASP A 530 38.16 -32.46 23.39
C ASP A 530 37.78 -31.42 24.48
N LYS A 531 36.48 -31.17 24.71
CA LYS A 531 35.98 -30.30 25.80
C LYS A 531 35.36 -31.04 26.97
#